data_AF-A0A7U0L5X0-F1
#
_entry.id   AF-A0A7U0L5X0-F1
#
_cell.length_a   1.000
_cell.length_b   1.000
_cell.length_c   1.000
_cell.angle_alpha   90.00
_cell.angle_beta   90.00
_cell.angle_gamma   90.00
#
_symmetry.space_group_name_H-M   'P 1'
#
loop_
_entity.id
_entity.type
_entity.pdbx_description
1 polymer ?
#
loop_
_entity_poly.entity_id
_entity_poly.type
_entity_poly.pdbx_seq_one_letter_code
_entity_poly.pdbx_strand_id
1 'polypeptide(L)'
;KPATATSKDPAARLLDTRLVHQNASKWESFDVTPAVMRWIAHRQPNHGFIVEVVHLDNESSVSKRHVRISRSLHQDEDSWSQLRPLLVTFGHDGKGHPLHKREKRQAKHKQRKRHKSSCKRHPLYVDFNDVGWNDWIVAPPGYGAFYCHGECPFPLADHLNTTNHAIVQTLVNSVNSKIPKACCVPTELSAISMLYLDENEKVVLKNYQDM
;
A
#
# COMPACT_ATOMS: atom_id res chain seq x y z
N LYS A 1 -7.69 -20.97 20.65
CA LYS A 1 -8.98 -21.69 20.79
C LYS A 1 -10.09 -20.67 21.00
N PRO A 2 -11.25 -20.75 20.34
CA PRO A 2 -12.40 -19.91 20.69
C PRO A 2 -12.79 -20.17 22.14
N ALA A 3 -13.14 -19.12 22.88
CA ALA A 3 -13.50 -19.20 24.29
C ALA A 3 -14.77 -20.06 24.46
N THR A 4 -14.69 -21.06 25.33
CA THR A 4 -15.82 -21.86 25.78
C THR A 4 -16.76 -21.00 26.62
N ALA A 5 -18.06 -21.24 26.48
CA ALA A 5 -19.19 -20.39 26.92
C ALA A 5 -19.37 -20.25 28.45
N THR A 6 -18.32 -20.34 29.26
CA THR A 6 -18.40 -20.38 30.73
C THR A 6 -17.46 -19.42 31.46
N SER A 7 -16.86 -18.43 30.78
CA SER A 7 -16.14 -17.34 31.46
C SER A 7 -16.99 -16.06 31.41
N LYS A 8 -17.16 -15.41 32.56
CA LYS A 8 -17.82 -14.10 32.70
C LYS A 8 -17.00 -12.95 32.12
N ASP A 9 -15.74 -13.21 31.74
CA ASP A 9 -14.85 -12.18 31.20
C ASP A 9 -14.95 -12.11 29.68
N PRO A 10 -14.94 -10.89 29.10
CA PRO A 10 -14.95 -10.71 27.66
C PRO A 10 -13.74 -11.42 27.05
N ALA A 11 -13.99 -12.29 26.07
CA ALA A 11 -12.94 -13.03 25.39
C ALA A 11 -12.04 -12.07 24.59
N ALA A 12 -10.79 -11.89 25.03
CA ALA A 12 -9.80 -11.10 24.33
C ALA A 12 -9.21 -11.88 23.13
N ARG A 13 -8.93 -11.18 22.04
CA ARG A 13 -8.24 -11.73 20.86
C ARG A 13 -7.08 -10.81 20.50
N LEU A 14 -5.89 -11.39 20.42
CA LEU A 14 -4.72 -10.67 19.92
C LEU A 14 -4.98 -10.19 18.47
N LEU A 15 -4.80 -8.89 18.24
CA LEU A 15 -4.96 -8.25 16.94
C LEU A 15 -3.61 -8.05 16.26
N ASP A 16 -2.67 -7.41 16.97
CA ASP A 16 -1.34 -7.07 16.48
C ASP A 16 -0.36 -6.97 17.67
N THR A 17 0.94 -7.01 17.41
CA THR A 17 2.00 -6.81 18.39
C THR A 17 3.17 -6.01 17.81
N ARG A 18 3.86 -5.25 18.66
CA ARG A 18 5.03 -4.44 18.28
C ARG A 18 6.08 -4.47 19.38
N LEU A 19 7.33 -4.60 18.97
CA LEU A 19 8.46 -4.34 19.85
C LEU A 19 8.75 -2.83 19.83
N VAL A 20 8.75 -2.22 21.01
CA VAL A 20 8.94 -0.77 21.18
C VAL A 20 10.21 -0.48 21.98
N HIS A 21 10.95 0.54 21.57
CA HIS A 21 12.10 1.02 22.33
C HIS A 21 11.64 2.04 23.37
N GLN A 22 12.06 1.84 24.62
CA GLN A 22 11.66 2.71 25.75
C GLN A 22 12.36 4.08 25.76
N ASN A 23 13.40 4.26 24.93
CA ASN A 23 14.23 5.46 24.92
C ASN A 23 13.55 6.68 24.29
N ALA A 24 12.49 6.49 23.48
CA ALA A 24 11.81 7.56 22.78
C ALA A 24 10.29 7.53 23.02
N SER A 25 9.71 8.72 23.19
CA SER A 25 8.25 8.92 23.17
C SER A 25 7.80 9.08 21.72
N LYS A 26 7.16 8.04 21.16
CA LYS A 26 6.64 8.05 19.79
C LYS A 26 5.24 7.45 19.71
N TRP A 27 4.55 7.80 18.63
CA TRP A 27 3.30 7.15 18.24
C TRP A 27 3.56 5.75 17.71
N GLU A 28 2.70 4.82 18.10
CA GLU A 28 2.70 3.46 17.59
C GLU A 28 1.36 3.16 16.94
N SER A 29 1.40 2.49 15.79
CA SER A 29 0.23 2.12 15.00
C SER A 29 0.07 0.61 14.96
N PHE A 30 -1.15 0.15 15.23
CA PHE A 30 -1.51 -1.27 15.27
C PHE A 30 -2.58 -1.57 14.23
N ASP A 31 -2.45 -2.68 13.51
CA ASP A 31 -3.48 -3.10 12.56
C ASP A 31 -4.68 -3.70 13.31
N VAL A 32 -5.75 -2.92 13.35
CA VAL A 32 -7.03 -3.32 13.94
C VAL A 32 -8.11 -3.63 12.90
N THR A 33 -7.74 -3.68 11.61
CA THR A 33 -8.67 -3.95 10.49
C THR A 33 -9.51 -5.20 10.71
N PRO A 34 -8.95 -6.35 11.17
CA PRO A 34 -9.75 -7.56 11.37
C PRO A 34 -10.82 -7.41 12.47
N ALA A 35 -10.61 -6.54 13.46
CA ALA A 35 -11.60 -6.25 14.49
C ALA A 35 -12.70 -5.32 13.96
N VAL A 36 -12.32 -4.24 13.28
CA VAL A 36 -13.26 -3.27 12.70
C VAL A 36 -14.17 -3.94 11.67
N MET A 37 -13.63 -4.76 10.77
CA MET A 37 -14.43 -5.52 9.79
C MET A 37 -15.43 -6.46 10.46
N ARG A 38 -15.04 -7.08 11.59
CA ARG A 38 -15.94 -7.94 12.36
C ARG A 38 -17.07 -7.14 13.01
N TRP A 39 -16.77 -5.98 13.60
CA TRP A 39 -17.76 -5.10 14.21
C TRP A 39 -18.75 -4.53 13.19
N ILE A 40 -18.29 -4.24 11.97
CA ILE A 40 -19.16 -3.81 10.87
C ILE A 40 -20.07 -4.96 10.42
N ALA A 41 -19.50 -6.17 10.27
CA ALA A 41 -20.25 -7.35 9.82
C ALA A 41 -21.28 -7.84 10.87
N HIS A 42 -20.89 -7.84 12.13
CA HIS A 42 -21.71 -8.28 13.25
C HIS A 42 -22.04 -7.04 14.06
N ARG A 43 -23.21 -6.44 13.82
CA ARG A 43 -23.70 -5.18 14.46
C ARG A 43 -23.97 -5.30 15.97
N GLN A 44 -23.16 -6.08 16.67
CA GLN A 44 -23.21 -6.31 18.10
C GLN A 44 -22.36 -5.24 18.81
N PRO A 45 -22.70 -4.89 20.07
CA PRO A 45 -21.85 -4.04 20.87
C PRO A 45 -20.46 -4.69 21.05
N ASN A 46 -19.42 -3.86 21.02
CA ASN A 46 -18.05 -4.28 21.30
C ASN A 46 -17.52 -3.55 22.54
N HIS A 47 -16.54 -4.16 23.19
CA HIS A 47 -15.90 -3.62 24.40
C HIS A 47 -14.65 -2.78 24.08
N GLY A 48 -14.43 -2.42 22.81
CA GLY A 48 -13.26 -1.66 22.37
C GLY A 48 -11.98 -2.50 22.26
N PHE A 49 -10.85 -1.82 22.45
CA PHE A 49 -9.51 -2.38 22.35
C PHE A 49 -8.83 -2.41 23.71
N ILE A 50 -7.99 -3.42 23.93
CA ILE A 50 -7.12 -3.53 25.11
C ILE A 50 -5.68 -3.43 24.61
N VAL A 51 -4.88 -2.58 25.26
CA VAL A 51 -3.45 -2.43 25.00
C VAL A 51 -2.70 -2.92 26.23
N GLU A 52 -1.88 -3.94 26.05
CA GLU A 52 -1.04 -4.51 27.09
C GLU A 52 0.44 -4.26 26.76
N VAL A 53 1.21 -3.86 27.77
CA VAL A 53 2.65 -3.61 27.65
C VAL A 53 3.37 -4.65 28.45
N VAL A 54 4.11 -5.52 27.76
CA VAL A 54 4.92 -6.57 28.37
C VAL A 54 6.38 -6.19 28.26
N HIS A 55 7.08 -6.10 29.39
CA HIS A 55 8.52 -5.90 29.43
C HIS A 55 9.24 -7.24 29.27
N LEU A 56 10.26 -7.29 28.42
CA LEU A 56 11.03 -8.51 28.16
C LEU A 56 12.02 -8.84 29.29
N ASP A 57 12.52 -7.81 29.99
CA ASP A 57 13.43 -7.97 31.12
C ASP A 57 12.66 -7.92 32.44
N ASN A 58 12.78 -8.99 33.22
CA ASN A 58 12.12 -9.14 34.52
C ASN A 58 12.92 -8.49 35.68
N GLU A 59 14.05 -7.85 35.38
CA GLU A 59 14.90 -7.16 36.35
C GLU A 59 14.44 -5.70 36.53
N SER A 60 13.83 -5.47 37.67
CA SER A 60 13.27 -4.22 38.15
C SER A 60 14.33 -3.14 38.41
N SER A 61 14.36 -2.08 37.60
CA SER A 61 14.68 -0.71 38.08
C SER A 61 14.44 0.41 37.05
N VAL A 62 14.26 0.11 35.75
CA VAL A 62 14.03 1.16 34.76
C VAL A 62 12.59 1.67 34.88
N SER A 63 12.45 2.97 35.16
CA SER A 63 11.18 3.69 35.30
C SER A 63 10.14 3.16 34.29
N LYS A 64 9.11 2.48 34.80
CA LYS A 64 8.01 1.94 33.99
C LYS A 64 7.36 3.10 33.25
N ARG A 65 7.75 3.32 31.99
CA ARG A 65 7.12 4.34 31.16
C ARG A 65 5.74 3.85 30.76
N HIS A 66 4.73 4.55 31.24
CA HIS A 66 3.34 4.22 31.00
C HIS A 66 2.97 4.52 29.55
N VAL A 67 2.15 3.66 28.94
CA VAL A 67 1.45 4.00 27.72
C VAL A 67 0.34 4.98 28.06
N ARG A 68 0.34 6.14 27.38
CA ARG A 68 -0.65 7.18 27.61
C ARG A 68 -1.92 6.86 26.82
N ILE A 69 -2.96 6.42 27.53
CA ILE A 69 -4.27 6.09 26.93
C ILE A 69 -5.35 7.08 27.40
N SER A 70 -5.12 7.77 28.52
CA SER A 70 -6.07 8.72 29.12
C SER A 70 -5.46 10.11 29.33
N ARG A 71 -6.36 11.11 29.44
CA ARG A 71 -6.01 12.48 29.79
C ARG A 71 -5.53 12.56 31.24
N SER A 72 -4.56 13.44 31.50
CA SER A 72 -4.18 13.80 32.88
C SER A 72 -5.14 14.85 33.45
N LEU A 73 -5.43 14.78 34.76
CA LEU A 73 -6.43 15.62 35.43
C LEU A 73 -6.21 17.14 35.24
N HIS A 74 -4.96 17.58 35.07
CA HIS A 74 -4.60 19.00 34.95
C HIS A 74 -4.21 19.42 33.53
N GLN A 75 -4.38 18.55 32.54
CA GLN A 75 -4.02 18.85 31.16
C GLN A 75 -5.13 19.66 30.48
N ASP A 76 -4.78 20.68 29.69
CA ASP A 76 -5.70 21.43 28.84
C ASP A 76 -6.29 20.57 27.71
N GLU A 77 -7.45 20.98 27.18
CA GLU A 77 -8.17 20.24 26.12
C GLU A 77 -7.39 20.20 24.81
N ASP A 78 -6.73 21.31 24.45
CA ASP A 78 -6.05 21.45 23.16
C ASP A 78 -4.81 20.54 23.09
N SER A 79 -4.02 20.48 24.16
CA SER A 79 -2.86 19.58 24.26
C SER A 79 -3.28 18.11 24.39
N TRP A 80 -4.43 17.81 25.01
CA TRP A 80 -4.96 16.45 25.05
C TRP A 80 -5.46 15.99 23.67
N SER A 81 -6.13 16.87 22.92
CA SER A 81 -6.65 16.58 21.59
C SER A 81 -5.56 16.14 20.61
N GLN A 82 -4.33 16.62 20.80
CA GLN A 82 -3.16 16.23 20.01
C GLN A 82 -2.55 14.89 20.42
N LEU A 83 -2.80 14.42 21.65
CA LEU A 83 -2.15 13.24 22.25
C LEU A 83 -3.11 12.06 22.51
N ARG A 84 -4.42 12.24 22.27
CA ARG A 84 -5.41 11.18 22.49
C ARG A 84 -5.28 10.06 21.46
N PRO A 85 -5.50 8.78 21.84
CA PRO A 85 -5.56 7.69 20.89
C PRO A 85 -6.64 7.91 19.82
N LEU A 86 -6.33 7.54 18.58
CA LEU A 86 -7.24 7.70 17.43
C LEU A 86 -7.44 6.37 16.73
N LEU A 87 -8.70 6.06 16.41
CA LEU A 87 -9.02 5.02 15.44
C LEU A 87 -9.16 5.68 14.07
N VAL A 88 -8.21 5.38 13.17
CA VAL A 88 -8.25 5.88 11.79
C VAL A 88 -8.79 4.78 10.88
N THR A 89 -9.92 5.03 10.23
CA THR A 89 -10.52 4.10 9.27
C THR A 89 -10.64 4.75 7.90
N PHE A 90 -10.22 4.04 6.86
CA PHE A 90 -10.44 4.43 5.47
C PHE A 90 -11.61 3.63 4.92
N GLY A 91 -12.76 4.28 4.78
CA GLY A 91 -13.94 3.69 4.17
C GLY A 91 -14.06 4.11 2.71
N HIS A 92 -14.39 3.17 1.82
CA HIS A 92 -14.92 3.50 0.51
C HIS A 92 -16.44 3.37 0.56
N ASP A 93 -17.16 4.45 0.34
CA ASP A 93 -18.63 4.48 0.35
C ASP A 93 -19.24 3.73 -0.84
N GLY A 94 -18.43 3.26 -1.79
CA GLY A 94 -18.88 2.65 -3.05
C GLY A 94 -19.68 3.61 -3.93
N LYS A 95 -19.78 4.89 -3.54
CA LYS A 95 -20.61 5.94 -4.13
C LYS A 95 -19.73 7.10 -4.61
N GLY A 96 -18.51 6.79 -5.05
CA GLY A 96 -17.66 7.70 -5.80
C GLY A 96 -18.27 8.05 -7.17
N HIS A 97 -19.38 8.80 -7.16
CA HIS A 97 -19.80 9.59 -8.31
C HIS A 97 -18.84 10.78 -8.42
N PRO A 98 -18.36 11.13 -9.61
CA PRO A 98 -17.51 12.31 -9.80
C PRO A 98 -18.22 13.56 -9.24
N LEU A 99 -17.63 14.21 -8.25
CA LEU A 99 -18.21 15.32 -7.46
C LEU A 99 -18.49 16.60 -8.27
N HIS A 100 -18.32 16.59 -9.58
CA HIS A 100 -18.81 17.63 -10.48
C HIS A 100 -19.37 17.03 -11.77
N LYS A 101 -20.69 16.81 -11.81
CA LYS A 101 -21.41 16.79 -13.08
C LYS A 101 -21.59 18.24 -13.54
N ARG A 102 -20.50 18.85 -14.02
CA ARG A 102 -20.56 20.16 -14.68
C ARG A 102 -21.50 20.03 -15.87
N GLU A 103 -22.60 20.78 -15.88
CA GLU A 103 -23.42 20.91 -17.08
C GLU A 103 -22.52 21.29 -18.26
N LYS A 104 -22.55 20.45 -19.30
CA LYS A 104 -21.85 20.73 -20.56
C LYS A 104 -22.47 21.98 -21.17
N ARG A 105 -21.89 23.15 -20.90
CA ARG A 105 -21.92 24.25 -21.87
C ARG A 105 -21.34 23.66 -23.15
N GLN A 106 -22.12 23.67 -24.23
CA GLN A 106 -21.71 23.18 -25.54
C GLN A 106 -20.47 23.96 -26.00
N ALA A 107 -19.28 23.46 -25.66
CA ALA A 107 -18.07 23.82 -26.35
C ALA A 107 -18.12 23.08 -27.69
N LYS A 108 -18.09 23.85 -28.78
CA LYS A 108 -17.92 23.37 -30.16
C LYS A 108 -16.98 22.16 -30.14
N HIS A 109 -17.43 21.06 -30.75
CA HIS A 109 -16.67 19.84 -30.97
C HIS A 109 -15.35 20.16 -31.71
N LYS A 110 -14.33 20.60 -30.96
CA LYS A 110 -12.95 20.35 -31.37
C LYS A 110 -12.79 18.85 -31.22
N GLN A 111 -12.59 18.18 -32.35
CA GLN A 111 -12.23 16.78 -32.43
C GLN A 111 -11.36 16.42 -31.22
N ARG A 112 -11.82 15.46 -30.41
CA ARG A 112 -10.99 14.85 -29.37
C ARG A 112 -9.77 14.32 -30.13
N LYS A 113 -8.66 15.06 -30.13
CA LYS A 113 -7.34 14.49 -30.38
C LYS A 113 -7.32 13.26 -29.48
N ARG A 114 -7.24 12.06 -30.08
CA ARG A 114 -7.15 10.78 -29.36
C ARG A 114 -6.24 11.04 -28.17
N HIS A 115 -6.80 11.13 -26.96
CA HIS A 115 -5.99 11.28 -25.77
C HIS A 115 -5.11 10.04 -25.78
N LYS A 116 -3.81 10.23 -26.03
CA LYS A 116 -2.84 9.18 -25.80
C LYS A 116 -3.11 8.70 -24.38
N SER A 117 -3.31 7.39 -24.22
CA SER A 117 -3.70 6.81 -22.94
C SER A 117 -2.75 7.27 -21.85
N SER A 118 -3.28 7.63 -20.68
CA SER A 118 -2.48 7.89 -19.49
C SER A 118 -1.55 6.70 -19.21
N CYS A 119 -0.39 6.97 -18.62
CA CYS A 119 0.56 5.96 -18.18
C CYS A 119 -0.15 4.87 -17.38
N LYS A 120 0.02 3.61 -17.80
CA LYS A 120 -0.50 2.43 -17.13
C LYS A 120 0.29 1.18 -17.52
N ARG A 121 0.11 0.12 -16.74
CA ARG A 121 0.57 -1.23 -17.06
C ARG A 121 -0.28 -1.83 -18.18
N HIS A 122 0.37 -2.45 -19.15
CA HIS A 122 -0.24 -3.19 -20.25
C HIS A 122 0.14 -4.66 -20.16
N PRO A 123 -0.79 -5.58 -20.48
CA PRO A 123 -0.49 -7.00 -20.53
C PRO A 123 0.51 -7.29 -21.66
N LEU A 124 1.52 -8.08 -21.34
CA LEU A 124 2.45 -8.67 -22.28
C LEU A 124 2.83 -10.03 -21.72
N TYR A 125 2.58 -11.07 -22.50
CA TYR A 125 3.04 -12.42 -22.21
C TYR A 125 4.19 -12.73 -23.16
N VAL A 126 5.31 -13.16 -22.61
CA VAL A 126 6.47 -13.63 -23.37
C VAL A 126 6.41 -15.13 -23.38
N ASP A 127 6.12 -15.71 -24.55
CA ASP A 127 6.26 -17.14 -24.80
C ASP A 127 7.71 -17.41 -25.23
N PHE A 128 8.39 -18.35 -24.56
CA PHE A 128 9.78 -18.64 -24.90
C PHE A 128 9.92 -19.39 -26.23
N ASN A 129 8.87 -20.01 -26.74
CA ASN A 129 8.88 -20.57 -28.09
C ASN A 129 8.90 -19.46 -29.14
N ASP A 130 8.14 -18.38 -28.94
CA ASP A 130 8.03 -17.27 -29.90
C ASP A 130 9.36 -16.51 -30.08
N VAL A 131 10.20 -16.49 -29.04
CA VAL A 131 11.54 -15.87 -29.07
C VAL A 131 12.67 -16.87 -29.38
N GLY A 132 12.35 -18.15 -29.59
CA GLY A 132 13.31 -19.21 -29.90
C GLY A 132 14.21 -19.61 -28.72
N TRP A 133 13.69 -19.53 -27.49
CA TRP A 133 14.41 -19.87 -26.25
C TRP A 133 13.96 -21.18 -25.62
N ASN A 134 12.98 -21.86 -26.22
CA ASN A 134 12.46 -23.14 -25.77
C ASN A 134 13.50 -24.28 -25.81
N ASP A 135 14.59 -24.11 -26.56
CA ASP A 135 15.63 -25.14 -26.68
C ASP A 135 16.53 -25.21 -25.45
N TRP A 136 16.68 -24.09 -24.72
CA TRP A 136 17.54 -24.01 -23.53
C TRP A 136 16.76 -23.69 -22.26
N ILE A 137 15.61 -23.00 -22.33
CA ILE A 137 14.71 -22.80 -21.19
C ILE A 137 13.76 -23.99 -21.09
N VAL A 138 13.89 -24.76 -20.01
CA VAL A 138 13.03 -25.91 -19.71
C VAL A 138 11.72 -25.48 -19.05
N ALA A 139 11.76 -24.50 -18.14
CA ALA A 139 10.56 -23.98 -17.47
C ALA A 139 10.77 -22.55 -16.92
N PRO A 140 9.70 -21.73 -16.81
CA PRO A 140 8.35 -21.96 -17.34
C PRO A 140 8.32 -21.88 -18.88
N PRO A 141 7.22 -22.24 -19.57
CA PRO A 141 7.11 -22.07 -21.03
C PRO A 141 7.04 -20.59 -21.46
N GLY A 142 6.73 -19.70 -20.53
CA GLY A 142 6.65 -18.27 -20.73
C GLY A 142 6.23 -17.56 -19.45
N TYR A 143 6.13 -16.23 -19.49
CA TYR A 143 5.73 -15.44 -18.33
C TYR A 143 5.05 -14.13 -18.70
N GLY A 144 4.29 -13.58 -17.75
CA GLY A 144 3.70 -12.25 -17.88
C GLY A 144 4.72 -11.17 -17.56
N ALA A 145 5.43 -10.66 -18.56
CA ALA A 145 6.38 -9.56 -18.42
C ALA A 145 5.68 -8.21 -18.15
N PHE A 146 4.52 -7.99 -18.79
CA PHE A 146 3.86 -6.68 -18.83
C PHE A 146 4.78 -5.58 -19.38
N TYR A 147 4.26 -4.36 -19.55
CA TYR A 147 5.08 -3.17 -19.78
C TYR A 147 4.33 -1.90 -19.42
N CYS A 148 5.05 -0.83 -19.13
CA CYS A 148 4.48 0.49 -18.86
C CYS A 148 4.41 1.30 -20.15
N HIS A 149 3.23 1.85 -20.47
CA HIS A 149 3.08 2.72 -21.63
C HIS A 149 1.97 3.74 -21.44
N GLY A 150 2.21 4.94 -21.96
CA GLY A 150 1.27 6.06 -21.94
C GLY A 150 1.96 7.38 -21.63
N GLU A 151 1.17 8.46 -21.62
CA GLU A 151 1.68 9.77 -21.24
C GLU A 151 1.48 10.05 -19.74
N CYS A 152 2.40 10.82 -19.16
CA CYS A 152 2.34 11.34 -17.80
C CYS A 152 1.99 12.85 -17.83
N PRO A 153 0.73 13.24 -18.08
CA PRO A 153 0.34 14.65 -18.10
C PRO A 153 0.26 15.22 -16.68
N PHE A 154 0.40 16.54 -16.56
CA PHE A 154 0.05 17.23 -15.33
C PHE A 154 -1.48 17.45 -15.25
N PRO A 155 -2.12 17.24 -14.09
CA PRO A 155 -1.58 16.64 -12.87
C PRO A 155 -1.40 15.11 -13.02
N LEU A 156 -0.35 14.58 -12.37
CA LEU A 156 -0.12 13.13 -12.35
C LEU A 156 -1.20 12.44 -11.52
N ALA A 157 -1.54 11.22 -11.91
CA ALA A 157 -2.55 10.44 -11.20
C ALA A 157 -1.98 9.86 -9.91
N ASP A 158 -2.75 9.94 -8.82
CA ASP A 158 -2.29 9.57 -7.47
C ASP A 158 -1.80 8.11 -7.34
N HIS A 159 -2.28 7.21 -8.20
CA HIS A 159 -1.95 5.79 -8.18
C HIS A 159 -0.60 5.44 -8.85
N LEU A 160 0.14 6.42 -9.38
CA LEU A 160 1.39 6.19 -10.12
C LEU A 160 2.65 6.21 -9.24
N ASN A 161 2.52 6.08 -7.90
CA ASN A 161 3.61 6.04 -6.91
C ASN A 161 4.79 6.98 -7.28
N THR A 162 4.46 8.22 -7.61
CA THR A 162 5.37 9.09 -8.36
C THR A 162 6.37 9.81 -7.46
N THR A 163 7.61 9.97 -7.93
CA THR A 163 8.63 10.75 -7.20
C THR A 163 8.33 12.25 -7.26
N ASN A 164 8.77 12.99 -6.23
CA ASN A 164 8.71 14.45 -6.21
C ASN A 164 9.35 15.09 -7.45
N HIS A 165 10.45 14.49 -7.95
CA HIS A 165 11.11 14.94 -9.17
C HIS A 165 10.17 14.86 -10.39
N ALA A 166 9.45 13.76 -10.57
CA ALA A 166 8.51 13.60 -11.68
C ALA A 166 7.29 14.55 -11.56
N ILE A 167 6.82 14.83 -10.34
CA ILE A 167 5.79 15.85 -10.08
C ILE A 167 6.27 17.24 -10.52
N VAL A 168 7.45 17.66 -10.06
CA VAL A 168 8.03 18.96 -10.44
C VAL A 168 8.28 19.03 -11.94
N GLN A 169 8.88 18.01 -12.54
CA GLN A 169 9.17 17.99 -13.97
C GLN A 169 7.90 18.12 -14.83
N THR A 170 6.82 17.42 -14.46
CA THR A 170 5.54 17.49 -15.20
C THR A 170 4.83 18.82 -14.98
N LEU A 171 4.92 19.39 -13.77
CA LEU A 171 4.44 20.74 -13.48
C LEU A 171 5.18 21.78 -14.34
N VAL A 172 6.51 21.75 -14.38
CA VAL A 172 7.28 22.73 -15.16
C VAL A 172 7.08 22.52 -16.67
N ASN A 173 6.96 21.26 -17.14
CA ASN A 173 6.57 20.97 -18.53
C ASN A 173 5.21 21.59 -18.90
N SER A 174 4.25 21.63 -17.96
CA SER A 174 2.92 22.22 -18.21
C SER A 174 2.96 23.73 -18.50
N VAL A 175 4.00 24.41 -18.02
CA VAL A 175 4.23 25.85 -18.23
C VAL A 175 5.22 26.10 -19.37
N ASN A 176 6.22 25.23 -19.53
CA ASN A 176 7.27 25.35 -20.53
C ASN A 176 7.42 24.04 -21.31
N SER A 177 6.91 24.02 -22.54
CA SER A 177 6.92 22.84 -23.42
C SER A 177 8.31 22.43 -23.92
N LYS A 178 9.37 23.21 -23.63
CA LYS A 178 10.76 22.82 -23.94
C LYS A 178 11.29 21.74 -22.99
N ILE A 179 10.71 21.63 -21.79
CA ILE A 179 11.10 20.62 -20.80
C ILE A 179 10.38 19.32 -21.14
N PRO A 180 11.03 18.14 -21.08
CA PRO A 180 10.36 16.88 -21.36
C PRO A 180 9.36 16.49 -20.26
N LYS A 181 8.29 15.80 -20.65
CA LYS A 181 7.36 15.14 -19.71
C LYS A 181 8.09 14.04 -18.93
N ALA A 182 7.60 13.69 -17.74
CA ALA A 182 8.07 12.51 -17.03
C ALA A 182 7.78 11.24 -17.85
N CYS A 183 8.68 10.25 -17.74
CA CYS A 183 8.55 8.96 -18.43
C CYS A 183 7.60 8.01 -17.68
N CYS A 184 6.89 7.16 -18.43
CA CYS A 184 6.07 6.10 -17.87
C CYS A 184 6.93 4.85 -17.66
N VAL A 185 7.33 4.59 -16.42
CA VAL A 185 8.24 3.50 -16.04
C VAL A 185 7.63 2.64 -14.92
N PRO A 186 8.02 1.36 -14.80
CA PRO A 186 7.58 0.53 -13.68
C PRO A 186 8.12 1.08 -12.36
N THR A 187 7.28 1.04 -11.32
CA THR A 187 7.65 1.41 -9.95
C THR A 187 7.95 0.18 -9.08
N GLU A 188 7.45 -0.99 -9.49
CA GLU A 188 7.61 -2.27 -8.82
C GLU A 188 7.79 -3.35 -9.89
N LEU A 189 8.71 -4.27 -9.64
CA LEU A 189 8.99 -5.43 -10.49
C LEU A 189 9.04 -6.70 -9.62
N SER A 190 8.77 -7.86 -10.22
CA SER A 190 8.72 -9.13 -9.51
C SER A 190 9.78 -10.09 -10.02
N ALA A 191 10.26 -10.97 -9.16
CA ALA A 191 11.20 -12.01 -9.57
C ALA A 191 10.51 -13.15 -10.32
N ILE A 192 11.26 -13.81 -11.20
CA ILE A 192 10.87 -15.07 -11.85
C ILE A 192 11.97 -16.12 -11.70
N SER A 193 11.56 -17.33 -11.37
CA SER A 193 12.45 -18.50 -11.36
C SER A 193 12.45 -19.19 -12.72
N MET A 194 13.62 -19.40 -13.29
CA MET A 194 13.83 -20.05 -14.59
C MET A 194 14.72 -21.29 -14.43
N LEU A 195 14.26 -22.38 -15.03
CA LEU A 195 14.99 -23.63 -15.19
C LEU A 195 15.50 -23.72 -16.61
N TYR A 196 16.82 -23.80 -16.79
CA TYR A 196 17.43 -23.83 -18.11
C TYR A 196 18.64 -24.77 -18.17
N LEU A 197 19.04 -25.14 -19.38
CA LEU A 197 20.27 -25.90 -19.67
C LEU A 197 21.42 -24.91 -19.91
N ASP A 198 22.51 -25.07 -19.17
CA ASP A 198 23.74 -24.30 -19.41
C ASP A 198 24.53 -24.82 -20.62
N GLU A 199 25.67 -24.17 -20.94
CA GLU A 199 26.52 -24.53 -22.08
C GLU A 199 27.07 -25.98 -22.02
N ASN A 200 27.02 -26.63 -20.86
CA ASN A 200 27.46 -28.01 -20.65
C ASN A 200 26.27 -28.99 -20.53
N GLU A 201 25.08 -28.59 -20.99
CA GLU A 201 23.81 -29.34 -20.89
C GLU A 201 23.39 -29.66 -19.44
N LYS A 202 23.90 -28.90 -18.47
CA LYS A 202 23.52 -29.09 -17.08
C LYS A 202 22.28 -28.27 -16.75
N VAL A 203 21.36 -28.90 -16.04
CA VAL A 203 20.14 -28.26 -15.55
C VAL A 203 20.46 -27.28 -14.42
N VAL A 204 20.12 -26.00 -14.61
CA VAL A 204 20.31 -24.91 -13.65
C VAL A 204 18.97 -24.25 -13.33
N LEU A 205 18.64 -24.13 -12.04
CA LEU A 205 17.52 -23.34 -11.55
C LEU A 205 18.06 -22.01 -11.02
N LYS A 206 17.56 -20.89 -11.54
CA LYS A 206 17.98 -19.55 -11.13
C LYS A 206 16.79 -18.61 -10.97
N ASN A 207 16.84 -17.76 -9.94
CA ASN A 207 15.85 -16.72 -9.71
C ASN A 207 16.36 -15.38 -10.22
N TYR A 208 15.68 -14.80 -11.21
CA TYR A 208 16.00 -13.51 -11.79
C TYR A 208 15.12 -12.44 -11.15
N GLN A 209 15.76 -11.43 -10.56
CA GLN A 209 15.07 -10.29 -9.98
C GLN A 209 14.67 -9.30 -11.07
N ASP A 210 13.65 -8.49 -10.77
CA ASP A 210 13.25 -7.34 -11.58
C ASP A 210 12.94 -7.67 -13.05
N MET A 211 12.24 -8.79 -13.28
CA MET A 211 11.81 -9.26 -14.60
C MET A 211 10.37 -8.82 -14.95
#